data_AF-A0A7S1LTP1-F1
#
_entry.id   AF-A0A7S1LTP1-F1
#
_cell.length_a   1.000
_cell.length_b   1.000
_cell.length_c   1.000
_cell.angle_alpha   90.00
_cell.angle_beta   90.00
_cell.angle_gamma   90.00
#
_symmetry.space_group_name_H-M   'P 1'
#
loop_
_entity.id
_entity.type
_entity.pdbx_description
1 polymer ?
#
loop_
_entity_poly.entity_id
_entity_poly.type
_entity_poly.pdbx_seq_one_letter_code
_entity_poly.pdbx_strand_id
1 'polypeptide(L)'
;SPRAYSNAMSRDLGWYGGVDIRRSLPEGYDTFRNDHDKQAISDFINQLDKNMSLVIVNEFYDEGLVLLMHKLKLPLDDIRYVPAKVDDVPPTQPTEEQLRVLREQYLTVDVPLYEHFRRRFLREWEERGGYGALGAELDELRARNR
;
A
#
# COMPACT_ATOMS: atom_id res chain seq x y z
N SER A 1 22.25 0.27 17.39
CA SER A 1 20.80 -0.02 17.35
C SER A 1 20.31 0.12 15.92
N PRO A 2 19.95 -0.96 15.21
CA PRO A 2 19.58 -0.82 13.81
C PRO A 2 18.16 -0.27 13.72
N ARG A 3 18.06 0.91 13.12
CA ARG A 3 16.85 1.70 12.81
C ARG A 3 15.97 1.04 11.72
N ALA A 4 15.89 -0.29 11.68
CA ALA A 4 15.33 -1.05 10.55
C ALA A 4 13.78 -1.07 10.52
N TYR A 5 13.11 -0.77 11.64
CA TYR A 5 11.63 -0.73 11.71
C TYR A 5 11.10 0.70 11.83
N SER A 6 11.73 1.65 11.12
CA SER A 6 11.34 3.06 11.13
C SER A 6 10.02 3.30 10.39
N ASN A 7 9.72 2.54 9.33
CA ASN A 7 8.66 2.87 8.36
C ASN A 7 7.74 1.66 8.09
N ALA A 8 6.94 1.25 9.08
CA ALA A 8 5.88 0.26 8.86
C ALA A 8 4.65 0.97 8.29
N MET A 9 4.03 0.43 7.25
CA MET A 9 2.82 0.98 6.61
C MET A 9 1.71 1.19 7.64
N SER A 10 1.54 0.23 8.54
CA SER A 10 0.58 0.30 9.65
C SER A 10 0.84 1.50 10.57
N ARG A 11 2.10 1.83 10.86
CA ARG A 11 2.47 3.02 11.66
C ARG A 11 2.09 4.30 10.96
N ASP A 12 2.47 4.44 9.69
CA ASP A 12 2.25 5.66 8.90
C ASP A 12 0.76 5.91 8.66
N LEU A 13 -0.01 4.83 8.50
CA LEU A 13 -1.47 4.88 8.38
C LEU A 13 -2.20 4.97 9.73
N GLY A 14 -1.47 5.17 10.83
CA GLY A 14 -2.02 5.59 12.11
C GLY A 14 -2.38 4.48 13.10
N TRP A 15 -2.07 3.20 12.82
CA TRP A 15 -2.31 2.09 13.76
C TRP A 15 -1.61 2.33 15.11
N TYR A 16 -0.33 2.73 15.07
CA TYR A 16 0.48 2.99 16.28
C TYR A 16 0.52 4.46 16.69
N GLY A 17 -0.03 5.38 15.87
CA GLY A 17 0.23 6.82 15.96
C GLY A 17 -0.78 7.64 16.78
N GLY A 18 -1.82 7.03 17.34
CA GLY A 18 -2.85 7.76 18.10
C GLY A 18 -3.67 8.77 17.28
N VAL A 19 -3.57 8.70 15.94
CA VAL A 19 -4.28 9.57 14.99
C VAL A 19 -5.74 9.11 14.86
N ASP A 20 -6.60 9.97 14.32
CA ASP A 20 -8.09 10.05 14.33
C ASP A 20 -8.91 8.74 14.09
N ILE A 21 -8.25 7.63 13.77
CA ILE A 21 -8.86 6.30 13.59
C ILE A 21 -9.26 5.67 14.94
N ARG A 22 -8.83 6.25 16.08
CA ARG A 22 -9.33 5.89 17.43
C ARG A 22 -10.84 5.97 17.59
N ARG A 23 -11.58 6.66 16.72
CA ARG A 23 -13.05 6.80 16.84
C ARG A 23 -13.81 5.47 16.71
N SER A 24 -13.18 4.42 16.20
CA SER A 24 -13.79 3.10 16.04
C SER A 24 -13.34 2.07 17.08
N LEU A 25 -12.22 2.32 17.75
CA LEU A 25 -11.70 1.45 18.79
C LEU A 25 -12.22 1.92 20.15
N PRO A 26 -12.44 1.01 21.11
CA PRO A 26 -12.83 1.41 22.46
C PRO A 26 -11.86 2.44 23.05
N GLU A 27 -12.38 3.34 23.86
CA GLU A 27 -11.54 4.29 24.60
C GLU A 27 -10.50 3.52 25.45
N GLY A 28 -9.23 3.89 25.34
CA GLY A 28 -8.13 3.19 26.01
C GLY A 28 -7.60 1.94 25.30
N TYR A 29 -8.05 1.63 24.08
CA TYR A 29 -7.53 0.51 23.31
C TYR A 29 -6.04 0.68 22.99
N ASP A 30 -5.22 -0.26 23.44
CA ASP A 30 -3.77 -0.26 23.26
C ASP A 30 -3.41 -1.01 21.96
N THR A 31 -3.12 -0.27 20.89
CA THR A 31 -2.81 -0.86 19.58
C THR A 31 -1.47 -1.56 19.52
N PHE A 32 -0.56 -1.33 20.48
CA PHE A 32 0.69 -2.09 20.59
C PHE A 32 0.50 -3.46 21.23
N ARG A 33 -0.49 -3.60 22.12
CA ARG A 33 -0.78 -4.87 22.80
C ARG A 33 -1.79 -5.74 22.06
N ASN A 34 -2.49 -5.16 21.08
CA ASN A 34 -3.56 -5.82 20.34
C ASN A 34 -3.33 -5.79 18.82
N ASP A 35 -2.07 -5.73 18.37
CA ASP A 35 -1.64 -5.90 16.97
C ASP A 35 -1.82 -7.34 16.44
N HIS A 36 -2.32 -8.24 17.27
CA HIS A 36 -2.79 -9.59 16.90
C HIS A 36 -4.31 -9.74 16.93
N ASP A 37 -5.06 -8.70 17.35
CA ASP A 37 -6.52 -8.72 17.33
C ASP A 37 -7.02 -8.58 15.88
N LYS A 38 -7.43 -9.71 15.30
CA LYS A 38 -7.91 -9.80 13.92
C LYS A 38 -9.13 -8.94 13.66
N GLN A 39 -10.01 -8.75 14.64
CA GLN A 39 -11.21 -7.94 14.48
C GLN A 39 -10.84 -6.47 14.42
N ALA A 40 -9.99 -6.01 15.34
CA ALA A 40 -9.50 -4.64 15.33
C ALA A 40 -8.69 -4.30 14.06
N ILE A 41 -7.84 -5.23 13.60
CA ILE A 41 -7.11 -5.08 12.32
C ILE A 41 -8.10 -4.95 11.16
N SER A 42 -9.12 -5.81 11.10
CA SER A 42 -10.15 -5.76 10.06
C SER A 42 -10.92 -4.43 10.08
N ASP A 43 -11.34 -3.97 11.26
CA ASP A 43 -12.09 -2.73 11.42
C ASP A 43 -11.26 -1.51 11.03
N PHE A 44 -9.97 -1.51 11.37
CA PHE A 44 -9.02 -0.49 10.93
C PHE A 44 -8.88 -0.46 9.41
N ILE A 45 -8.64 -1.60 8.77
CA ILE A 45 -8.53 -1.71 7.31
C ILE A 45 -9.82 -1.22 6.65
N ASN A 46 -10.99 -1.63 7.14
CA ASN A 46 -12.28 -1.22 6.59
C ASN A 46 -12.54 0.28 6.71
N GLN A 47 -12.02 0.95 7.75
CA GLN A 47 -12.12 2.40 7.88
C GLN A 47 -11.21 3.14 6.91
N LEU A 48 -9.97 2.68 6.77
CA LEU A 48 -9.06 3.23 5.76
C LEU A 48 -9.67 3.07 4.37
N ASP A 49 -10.22 1.90 4.08
CA ASP A 49 -10.84 1.58 2.78
C ASP A 49 -11.97 2.55 2.43
N LYS A 50 -12.85 2.86 3.39
CA LYS A 50 -13.95 3.83 3.21
C LYS A 50 -13.48 5.26 2.95
N ASN A 51 -12.32 5.64 3.46
CA ASN A 51 -11.83 7.03 3.41
C ASN A 51 -10.83 7.28 2.26
N MET A 52 -10.27 6.23 1.68
CA MET A 52 -9.33 6.34 0.56
C MET A 52 -10.06 6.25 -0.77
N SER A 53 -9.91 7.27 -1.62
CA SER A 53 -10.53 7.26 -2.95
C SER A 53 -9.69 6.57 -4.03
N LEU A 54 -8.39 6.40 -3.80
CA LEU A 54 -7.45 5.70 -4.66
C LEU A 54 -6.31 5.20 -3.78
N VAL A 55 -5.79 4.02 -4.08
CA VAL A 55 -4.57 3.48 -3.46
C VAL A 55 -3.63 3.04 -4.57
N ILE A 56 -2.35 3.40 -4.46
CA ILE A 56 -1.31 2.95 -5.40
C ILE A 56 -0.41 1.96 -4.66
N VAL A 57 -0.11 0.85 -5.31
CA VAL A 57 0.75 -0.21 -4.80
C VAL A 57 2.03 -0.20 -5.64
N ASN A 58 3.20 -0.28 -4.99
CA ASN A 58 4.48 0.00 -5.64
C ASN A 58 4.78 -0.95 -6.82
N GLU A 59 4.36 -2.21 -6.72
CA GLU A 59 4.47 -3.22 -7.76
C GLU A 59 3.64 -2.89 -9.02
N PHE A 60 2.69 -1.98 -8.89
CA PHE A 60 1.78 -1.50 -9.94
C PHE A 60 1.80 0.04 -10.02
N TYR A 61 2.96 0.65 -9.77
CA TYR A 61 3.07 2.10 -9.65
C TYR A 61 2.60 2.82 -10.92
N ASP A 62 3.06 2.37 -12.10
CA ASP A 62 2.65 2.94 -13.39
C ASP A 62 1.16 2.78 -13.65
N GLU A 63 0.61 1.59 -13.40
CA GLU A 63 -0.82 1.31 -13.49
C GLU A 63 -1.62 2.22 -12.55
N GLY A 64 -1.11 2.48 -11.35
CA GLY A 64 -1.71 3.41 -10.40
C GLY A 64 -1.69 4.86 -10.87
N LEU A 65 -0.64 5.29 -11.57
CA LEU A 65 -0.60 6.62 -12.19
C LEU A 65 -1.62 6.74 -13.33
N VAL A 66 -1.81 5.70 -14.14
CA VAL A 66 -2.86 5.68 -15.16
C VAL A 66 -4.25 5.80 -14.51
N LEU A 67 -4.53 5.05 -13.43
CA LEU A 67 -5.80 5.18 -12.70
C LEU A 67 -5.99 6.60 -12.12
N LEU A 68 -4.93 7.20 -11.56
CA LEU A 68 -4.94 8.56 -11.03
C LEU A 68 -5.24 9.59 -12.12
N MET A 69 -4.56 9.49 -13.28
CA MET A 69 -4.76 10.33 -14.45
C MET A 69 -6.23 10.35 -14.86
N HIS A 70 -6.83 9.16 -15.03
CA HIS A 70 -8.25 9.02 -15.37
C HIS A 70 -9.17 9.61 -14.31
N LYS A 71 -8.86 9.39 -13.02
CA LYS A 71 -9.70 9.86 -11.91
C LYS A 71 -9.71 11.37 -11.78
N LEU A 72 -8.59 12.03 -12.07
CA LEU A 72 -8.45 13.49 -12.04
C LEU A 72 -8.71 14.15 -13.40
N LYS A 73 -8.90 13.36 -14.46
CA LYS A 73 -9.04 13.82 -15.86
C LYS A 73 -7.84 14.66 -16.30
N LEU A 74 -6.65 14.23 -15.90
CA LEU A 74 -5.41 14.89 -16.26
C LEU A 74 -4.92 14.41 -17.63
N PRO A 75 -4.24 15.26 -18.40
CA PRO A 75 -3.47 14.82 -19.55
C PRO A 75 -2.27 13.99 -19.09
N LEU A 76 -1.79 13.09 -19.95
CA LEU A 76 -0.66 12.20 -19.64
C LEU A 76 0.63 12.97 -19.28
N ASP A 77 0.83 14.16 -19.85
CA ASP A 77 2.01 14.98 -19.54
C ASP A 77 2.07 15.46 -18.08
N ASP A 78 0.92 15.54 -17.40
CA ASP A 78 0.84 16.01 -16.02
C ASP A 78 1.11 14.90 -14.99
N ILE A 79 1.17 13.62 -15.42
CA ILE A 79 1.41 12.47 -14.54
C ILE A 79 2.82 11.87 -14.67
N ARG A 80 3.68 12.52 -15.46
CA ARG A 80 5.06 12.06 -15.68
C ARG A 80 5.90 12.17 -14.41
N TYR A 81 6.84 11.26 -14.28
CA TYR A 81 7.77 11.26 -13.15
C TYR A 81 9.18 10.92 -13.61
N VAL A 82 10.16 11.33 -12.81
CA VAL A 82 11.57 10.94 -13.00
C VAL A 82 11.83 9.72 -12.11
N PRO A 83 12.19 8.55 -12.66
CA PRO A 83 12.51 7.40 -11.84
C PRO A 83 13.68 7.71 -10.90
N ALA A 84 13.49 7.45 -9.61
CA ALA A 84 14.61 7.46 -8.67
C ALA A 84 15.55 6.30 -9.00
N LYS A 85 16.86 6.50 -8.89
CA LYS A 85 17.82 5.38 -8.98
C LYS A 85 17.51 4.40 -7.85
N VAL A 86 17.03 3.22 -8.22
CA VAL A 86 16.93 2.10 -7.29
C VAL A 86 18.36 1.59 -7.09
N ASP A 87 18.82 1.52 -5.85
CA ASP A 87 20.12 0.92 -5.55
C ASP A 87 20.10 -0.53 -6.04
N ASP A 88 21.00 -0.86 -6.97
CA ASP A 88 21.15 -2.20 -7.58
C ASP A 88 21.73 -3.24 -6.60
N VAL A 89 21.73 -2.94 -5.30
CA VAL A 89 22.18 -3.86 -4.27
C VAL A 89 21.10 -4.91 -4.07
N PRO A 90 21.33 -6.19 -4.43
CA PRO A 90 20.33 -7.22 -4.24
C PRO A 90 20.00 -7.31 -2.74
N PRO A 91 18.72 -7.23 -2.37
CA PRO A 91 18.33 -7.31 -0.97
C PRO A 91 18.77 -8.66 -0.41
N THR A 92 19.32 -8.65 0.80
CA THR A 92 19.57 -9.90 1.53
C THR A 92 18.23 -10.58 1.75
N GLN A 93 18.02 -11.74 1.11
CA GLN A 93 16.79 -12.49 1.29
C GLN A 93 16.80 -13.17 2.67
N PRO A 94 15.82 -12.87 3.53
CA PRO A 94 15.70 -13.58 4.81
C PRO A 94 15.38 -15.06 4.57
N THR A 95 15.82 -15.91 5.48
CA THR A 95 15.45 -17.34 5.47
C THR A 95 13.94 -17.51 5.70
N GLU A 96 13.39 -18.67 5.36
CA GLU A 96 11.97 -18.98 5.62
C GLU A 96 11.60 -18.80 7.10
N GLU A 97 12.50 -19.18 8.01
CA GLU A 97 12.28 -19.01 9.45
C GLU A 97 12.29 -17.53 9.86
N GLN A 98 13.21 -16.73 9.29
CA GLN A 98 13.23 -15.28 9.52
C GLN A 98 11.99 -14.61 8.94
N LEU A 99 11.52 -15.04 7.76
CA LEU A 99 10.27 -14.57 7.15
C LEU A 99 9.05 -14.92 8.00
N ARG A 100 9.01 -16.14 8.54
CA ARG A 100 7.95 -16.59 9.45
C ARG A 100 7.90 -15.71 10.69
N VAL A 101 9.03 -15.52 11.37
CA VAL A 101 9.14 -14.65 12.54
C VAL A 101 8.77 -13.21 12.19
N LEU A 102 9.22 -12.70 11.05
CA LEU A 102 8.91 -11.34 10.60
C LEU A 102 7.38 -11.15 10.43
N ARG A 103 6.71 -12.09 9.74
CA ARG A 103 5.26 -12.06 9.54
C ARG A 103 4.48 -12.22 10.83
N GLU A 104 4.91 -13.14 11.69
CA GLU A 104 4.20 -13.47 12.93
C GLU A 104 4.40 -12.43 14.04
N GLN A 105 5.53 -11.71 14.08
CA GLN A 105 5.86 -10.85 15.22
C GLN A 105 5.94 -9.35 14.89
N TYR A 106 6.14 -8.99 13.62
CA TYR A 106 6.43 -7.60 13.25
C TYR A 106 5.50 -7.04 12.16
N LEU A 107 4.93 -7.89 11.31
CA LEU A 107 4.09 -7.50 10.17
C LEU A 107 2.65 -8.02 10.29
N THR A 108 2.18 -8.25 11.51
CA THR A 108 0.86 -8.80 11.85
C THR A 108 -0.28 -7.93 11.34
N VAL A 109 -0.09 -6.60 11.33
CA VAL A 109 -1.02 -5.60 10.78
C VAL A 109 -0.71 -5.28 9.33
N ASP A 110 0.59 -5.13 8.98
CA ASP A 110 1.05 -4.72 7.66
C ASP A 110 0.71 -5.74 6.56
N VAL A 111 0.82 -7.06 6.83
CA VAL A 111 0.49 -8.09 5.84
C VAL A 111 -0.99 -8.05 5.46
N PRO A 112 -1.96 -8.11 6.39
CA PRO A 112 -3.39 -7.97 6.05
C PRO A 112 -3.72 -6.65 5.34
N LEU A 113 -3.10 -5.56 5.75
CA LEU A 113 -3.30 -4.22 5.20
C LEU A 113 -2.85 -4.13 3.73
N TYR A 114 -1.62 -4.54 3.44
CA TYR A 114 -1.09 -4.63 2.09
C TYR A 114 -1.92 -5.56 1.22
N GLU A 115 -2.26 -6.75 1.73
CA GLU A 115 -3.07 -7.74 1.02
C GLU A 115 -4.46 -7.22 0.64
N HIS A 116 -5.11 -6.48 1.55
CA HIS A 116 -6.40 -5.85 1.28
C HIS A 116 -6.29 -4.83 0.14
N PHE A 117 -5.35 -3.90 0.26
CA PHE A 117 -5.23 -2.80 -0.70
C PHE A 117 -4.68 -3.25 -2.06
N ARG A 118 -3.82 -4.28 -2.11
CA ARG A 118 -3.43 -4.92 -3.38
C ARG A 118 -4.63 -5.52 -4.10
N ARG A 119 -5.49 -6.26 -3.40
CA ARG A 119 -6.72 -6.83 -3.99
C ARG A 119 -7.69 -5.73 -4.44
N ARG A 120 -7.82 -4.66 -3.66
CA ARG A 120 -8.63 -3.50 -4.05
C ARG A 120 -8.10 -2.84 -5.31
N PHE A 121 -6.79 -2.59 -5.37
CA PHE A 121 -6.15 -2.02 -6.55
C PHE A 121 -6.43 -2.83 -7.81
N LEU A 122 -6.18 -4.14 -7.76
CA LEU A 122 -6.40 -5.03 -8.91
C LEU A 122 -7.86 -5.02 -9.35
N ARG A 123 -8.81 -4.99 -8.42
CA ARG A 123 -10.23 -4.84 -8.75
C ARG A 123 -10.52 -3.52 -9.46
N GLU A 124 -10.01 -2.39 -8.95
CA GLU A 124 -10.19 -1.08 -9.59
C GLU A 124 -9.56 -1.04 -10.99
N TRP A 125 -8.41 -1.68 -11.19
CA TRP A 125 -7.76 -1.82 -12.50
C TRP A 125 -8.62 -2.61 -13.49
N GLU A 126 -9.09 -3.78 -13.09
CA GLU A 126 -9.93 -4.65 -13.94
C GLU A 126 -11.30 -4.02 -14.23
N GLU A 127 -11.91 -3.32 -13.27
CA GLU A 127 -13.17 -2.57 -13.46
C GLU A 127 -13.06 -1.47 -14.52
N ARG A 128 -11.84 -0.98 -14.80
CA ARG A 128 -11.55 -0.02 -15.88
C ARG A 128 -11.20 -0.68 -17.21
N GLY A 129 -11.29 -2.01 -17.30
CA GLY A 129 -10.96 -2.80 -18.48
C GLY A 129 -9.52 -3.32 -18.51
N GLY A 130 -8.78 -3.13 -17.42
CA GLY A 130 -7.44 -3.67 -17.22
C GLY A 130 -6.47 -3.35 -18.36
N TYR A 131 -5.53 -4.27 -18.60
CA TYR A 131 -4.53 -4.11 -19.66
C TYR A 131 -5.13 -4.06 -21.08
N GLY A 132 -6.32 -4.63 -21.29
CA GLY A 132 -6.99 -4.58 -22.59
C GLY A 132 -7.45 -3.18 -22.98
N ALA A 133 -7.94 -2.39 -22.02
CA ALA A 133 -8.39 -1.02 -22.26
C ALA A 133 -7.31 0.04 -22.03
N LEU A 134 -6.49 -0.14 -20.99
CA LEU A 134 -5.54 0.87 -20.51
C LEU A 134 -4.09 0.60 -20.96
N GLY A 135 -3.82 -0.53 -21.62
CA GLY A 135 -2.46 -0.95 -21.97
C GLY A 135 -1.73 0.04 -22.87
N ALA A 136 -2.42 0.64 -23.86
CA ALA A 136 -1.80 1.61 -24.75
C ALA A 136 -1.34 2.88 -24.01
N GLU A 137 -2.16 3.40 -23.09
CA GLU A 137 -1.80 4.57 -22.26
C GLU A 137 -0.68 4.24 -21.28
N LEU A 138 -0.70 3.02 -20.72
CA LEU A 138 0.35 2.54 -19.83
C LEU A 138 1.71 2.44 -20.55
N ASP A 139 1.72 1.88 -21.76
CA ASP A 139 2.93 1.77 -22.57
C ASP A 139 3.46 3.14 -22.97
N GLU A 140 2.57 4.08 -23.30
CA GLU A 140 2.93 5.47 -23.59
C GLU A 140 3.55 6.16 -22.36
N LEU A 141 2.93 6.03 -21.19
CA LEU A 141 3.45 6.57 -19.93
C LEU A 141 4.86 6.04 -19.66
N ARG A 142 5.05 4.72 -19.76
CA ARG A 142 6.35 4.06 -19.57
C ARG A 142 7.39 4.54 -20.58
N ALA A 143 7.01 4.73 -21.84
CA ALA A 143 7.91 5.23 -22.87
C ALA A 143 8.38 6.67 -22.58
N ARG A 144 7.52 7.51 -22.01
CA ARG A 144 7.83 8.91 -21.68
C ARG A 144 8.60 9.12 -20.36
N ASN A 145 8.64 8.10 -19.49
CA ASN A 145 9.35 8.14 -18.21
C ASN A 145 10.72 7.42 -18.25
N ARG A 146 11.11 6.89 -19.42
CA ARG A 146 12.46 6.35 -19.68
C ARG A 146 13.50 7.43 -19.92
#